data_AF-A0A956N2Q2-F1
#
_entry.id   AF-A0A956N2Q2-F1
#
_cell.length_a   1.000
_cell.length_b   1.000
_cell.length_c   1.000
_cell.angle_alpha   90.00
_cell.angle_beta   90.00
_cell.angle_gamma   90.00
#
_symmetry.space_group_name_H-M   'P 1'
#
loop_
_entity.id
_entity.type
_entity.pdbx_description
1 polymer ?
#
loop_
_entity_poly.entity_id
_entity_poly.type
_entity_poly.pdbx_seq_one_letter_code
_entity_poly.pdbx_strand_id
1 'polypeptide(L)'
;KITIMGLLLNKMTETNLTLLVGISGSGKTTLAHKLWEEDPKNTVIVSRDKIRELLFSYTESNIIDYYGRKDIQSLENKVSEYLHHLIVIGLNGNKKVIVDNTHLKLSYLEHYHKYNVPTRLIILNQDLEFCLDNDSQRERKVGKEVIKKQFNQYKTLMNDLVLHKIFMDNSYKGVTIYKNYEFKTKVDKKIIQNDLLPKAIICDIDGCLAKMSDRSPYEWNKVGNDEVQDHIKNIVNFYYENNYKVFIFTGRDGSCFELTEQWLKDNNVKFDYLFSRKEKDQRKDSIIKEELFRENVLDNYYVEMVIDDRMQVIRMWNNLGLTVLSNNSLAKEF
;
A
#
# COMPACT_ATOMS: atom_id res chain seq x y z
N LYS A 1 -18.90 30.14 -47.93
CA LYS A 1 -17.59 29.85 -48.56
C LYS A 1 -16.52 30.61 -47.78
N ILE A 2 -15.72 29.92 -46.97
CA ILE A 2 -14.24 29.91 -47.01
C ILE A 2 -13.79 28.89 -45.96
N THR A 3 -12.92 28.03 -46.44
CA THR A 3 -12.41 26.81 -45.86
C THR A 3 -10.96 27.08 -45.48
N ILE A 4 -10.53 26.54 -44.33
CA ILE A 4 -9.17 26.07 -43.96
C ILE A 4 -7.99 26.97 -44.35
N MET A 5 -7.29 27.53 -43.35
CA MET A 5 -5.93 27.13 -42.98
C MET A 5 -5.37 28.01 -41.84
N GLY A 6 -4.68 27.37 -40.89
CA GLY A 6 -3.57 28.03 -40.21
C GLY A 6 -3.86 28.67 -38.86
N LEU A 7 -4.14 27.85 -37.83
CA LEU A 7 -3.55 28.09 -36.52
C LEU A 7 -2.85 26.81 -36.07
N LEU A 8 -1.55 26.79 -36.40
CA LEU A 8 -0.47 25.96 -35.86
C LEU A 8 -0.86 25.37 -34.49
N LEU A 9 -1.01 24.05 -34.32
CA LEU A 9 0.07 23.06 -34.33
C LEU A 9 1.38 23.56 -33.71
N ASN A 10 1.29 24.31 -32.61
CA ASN A 10 2.42 24.54 -31.72
C ASN A 10 2.04 24.18 -30.28
N LYS A 11 2.73 23.14 -29.76
CA LYS A 11 2.66 22.48 -28.44
C LYS A 11 1.51 21.49 -28.20
N MET A 12 1.46 20.39 -28.95
CA MET A 12 0.81 19.15 -28.47
C MET A 12 1.85 18.11 -28.00
N THR A 13 2.67 18.51 -27.04
CA THR A 13 3.58 17.63 -26.28
C THR A 13 3.04 17.29 -24.89
N GLU A 14 2.03 18.01 -24.39
CA GLU A 14 1.44 17.76 -23.08
C GLU A 14 0.29 16.75 -23.16
N THR A 15 0.31 15.76 -22.28
CA THR A 15 -0.73 14.74 -22.18
C THR A 15 -1.96 15.35 -21.52
N ASN A 16 -3.07 15.41 -22.25
CA ASN A 16 -4.31 16.05 -21.76
C ASN A 16 -5.27 15.05 -21.10
N LEU A 17 -5.08 13.74 -21.29
CA LEU A 17 -5.84 12.70 -20.63
C LEU A 17 -4.91 11.73 -19.91
N THR A 18 -5.18 11.47 -18.64
CA THR A 18 -4.44 10.51 -17.81
C THR A 18 -5.41 9.49 -17.24
N LEU A 19 -5.17 8.21 -17.49
CA LEU A 19 -5.95 7.11 -16.91
C LEU A 19 -5.13 6.45 -15.80
N LEU A 20 -5.70 6.39 -14.61
CA LEU A 20 -5.12 5.62 -13.50
C LEU A 20 -5.57 4.18 -13.58
N VAL A 21 -4.65 3.24 -13.38
CA VAL A 21 -4.92 1.79 -13.42
C VAL A 21 -4.44 1.18 -12.11
N GLY A 22 -5.30 0.40 -11.46
CA GLY A 22 -4.94 -0.30 -10.22
C GLY A 22 -6.15 -0.70 -9.39
N ILE A 23 -5.96 -1.69 -8.52
CA ILE A 23 -7.01 -2.23 -7.66
C ILE A 23 -7.38 -1.28 -6.52
N SER A 24 -8.53 -1.49 -5.86
CA SER A 24 -8.89 -0.75 -4.65
C SER A 24 -7.81 -0.90 -3.58
N GLY A 25 -7.50 0.18 -2.86
CA GLY A 25 -6.38 0.20 -1.90
C GLY A 25 -5.00 0.44 -2.53
N SER A 26 -4.88 0.49 -3.86
CA SER A 26 -3.57 0.68 -4.52
C SER A 26 -3.02 2.10 -4.48
N GLY A 27 -3.87 3.10 -4.18
CA GLY A 27 -3.48 4.50 -4.09
C GLY A 27 -3.94 5.47 -5.17
N LYS A 28 -4.72 5.03 -6.14
CA LYS A 28 -5.08 5.86 -7.30
C LYS A 28 -5.59 7.24 -6.92
N THR A 29 -6.58 7.32 -6.02
CA THR A 29 -7.20 8.58 -5.61
C THR A 29 -6.21 9.55 -4.98
N THR A 30 -5.35 9.09 -4.08
CA THR A 30 -4.37 9.99 -3.45
C THR A 30 -3.21 10.34 -4.41
N LEU A 31 -2.89 9.51 -5.41
CA LEU A 31 -2.03 9.95 -6.52
C LEU A 31 -2.74 11.00 -7.41
N ALA A 32 -4.02 10.79 -7.75
CA ALA A 32 -4.80 11.73 -8.55
C ALA A 32 -4.81 13.13 -7.91
N HIS A 33 -5.04 13.18 -6.59
CA HIS A 33 -4.99 14.42 -5.83
C HIS A 33 -3.61 15.06 -5.84
N LYS A 34 -2.52 14.30 -5.65
CA LYS A 34 -1.15 14.86 -5.76
C LYS A 34 -0.86 15.45 -7.14
N LEU A 35 -1.25 14.76 -8.20
CA LEU A 35 -1.09 15.27 -9.58
C LEU A 35 -1.92 16.53 -9.82
N TRP A 36 -3.09 16.64 -9.18
CA TRP A 36 -3.88 17.86 -9.21
C TRP A 36 -3.23 18.99 -8.40
N GLU A 37 -2.65 18.71 -7.23
CA GLU A 37 -1.93 19.68 -6.38
C GLU A 37 -0.76 20.34 -7.11
N GLU A 38 -0.12 19.64 -8.06
CA GLU A 38 0.96 20.18 -8.90
C GLU A 38 0.47 21.31 -9.84
N ASP A 39 -0.77 21.24 -10.32
CA ASP A 39 -1.36 22.24 -11.23
C ASP A 39 -2.89 22.37 -11.02
N PRO A 40 -3.35 22.93 -9.88
CA PRO A 40 -4.76 22.91 -9.49
C PRO A 40 -5.67 23.71 -10.43
N LYS A 41 -5.09 24.71 -11.12
CA LYS A 41 -5.82 25.60 -12.03
C LYS A 41 -6.14 24.92 -13.36
N ASN A 42 -5.33 23.97 -13.80
CA ASN A 42 -5.48 23.34 -15.12
C ASN A 42 -5.76 21.84 -15.06
N THR A 43 -5.80 21.24 -13.88
CA THR A 43 -6.07 19.81 -13.72
C THR A 43 -7.47 19.57 -13.18
N VAL A 44 -8.17 18.57 -13.71
CA VAL A 44 -9.48 18.13 -13.22
C VAL A 44 -9.47 16.62 -13.03
N ILE A 45 -10.06 16.16 -11.91
CA ILE A 45 -10.20 14.74 -11.60
C ILE A 45 -11.65 14.33 -11.86
N VAL A 46 -11.84 13.26 -12.63
CA VAL A 46 -13.16 12.70 -12.94
C VAL A 46 -13.18 11.24 -12.49
N SER A 47 -14.18 10.85 -11.68
CA SER A 47 -14.30 9.51 -11.12
C SER A 47 -15.75 9.01 -11.18
N ARG A 48 -15.93 7.74 -11.53
CA ARG A 48 -17.25 7.09 -11.51
C ARG A 48 -17.84 7.05 -10.10
N ASP A 49 -16.99 6.84 -9.08
CA ASP A 49 -17.46 6.76 -7.69
C ASP A 49 -18.03 8.10 -7.22
N LYS A 50 -17.39 9.21 -7.60
CA LYS A 50 -17.92 10.56 -7.32
C LYS A 50 -19.17 10.90 -8.11
N ILE A 51 -19.31 10.39 -9.33
CA ILE A 51 -20.54 10.57 -10.11
C ILE A 51 -21.70 9.77 -9.51
N ARG A 52 -21.46 8.53 -9.03
CA ARG A 52 -22.48 7.73 -8.32
C ARG A 52 -22.95 8.43 -7.05
N GLU A 53 -21.99 8.95 -6.27
CA GLU A 53 -22.26 9.73 -5.06
C GLU A 53 -23.10 10.97 -5.39
N LEU A 54 -22.73 11.73 -6.43
CA LEU A 54 -23.44 12.93 -6.86
C LEU A 54 -24.86 12.65 -7.38
N LEU A 55 -25.01 11.69 -8.30
CA LEU A 55 -26.29 11.47 -9.00
C LEU A 55 -27.30 10.69 -8.18
N PHE A 56 -26.83 9.77 -7.34
CA PHE A 56 -27.69 8.77 -6.71
C PHE A 56 -27.50 8.69 -5.18
N SER A 57 -26.67 9.56 -4.60
CA SER A 57 -26.36 9.55 -3.16
C SER A 57 -25.78 8.24 -2.64
N TYR A 58 -25.29 7.38 -3.54
CA TYR A 58 -24.59 6.16 -3.17
C TYR A 58 -23.11 6.48 -2.97
N THR A 59 -22.73 6.45 -1.71
CA THR A 59 -21.36 6.57 -1.26
C THR A 59 -20.74 5.17 -1.19
N GLU A 60 -19.45 5.07 -0.86
CA GLU A 60 -18.83 3.74 -0.71
C GLU A 60 -19.44 2.93 0.45
N SER A 61 -20.10 3.55 1.45
CA SER A 61 -20.68 2.82 2.60
C SER A 61 -21.97 2.07 2.27
N ASN A 62 -22.70 2.49 1.24
CA ASN A 62 -23.95 1.87 0.79
C ASN A 62 -23.89 1.44 -0.68
N ILE A 63 -22.68 1.31 -1.23
CA ILE A 63 -22.48 0.93 -2.64
C ILE A 63 -22.92 -0.52 -2.92
N ILE A 64 -22.99 -1.37 -1.89
CA ILE A 64 -23.54 -2.73 -2.01
C ILE A 64 -25.01 -2.66 -2.41
N ASP A 65 -25.79 -1.76 -1.79
CA ASP A 65 -27.20 -1.57 -2.11
C ASP A 65 -27.36 -1.08 -3.55
N TYR A 66 -26.46 -0.18 -4.00
CA TYR A 66 -26.42 0.29 -5.39
C TYR A 66 -26.27 -0.87 -6.38
N TYR A 67 -25.29 -1.76 -6.15
CA TYR A 67 -25.06 -2.91 -7.03
C TYR A 67 -26.14 -4.00 -6.91
N GLY A 68 -26.91 -4.01 -5.83
CA GLY A 68 -28.07 -4.90 -5.65
C GLY A 68 -29.34 -4.45 -6.38
N ARG A 69 -29.35 -3.25 -6.98
CA ARG A 69 -30.55 -2.71 -7.64
C ARG A 69 -30.90 -3.41 -8.95
N LYS A 70 -32.20 -3.53 -9.22
CA LYS A 70 -32.72 -4.09 -10.48
C LYS A 70 -32.43 -3.21 -11.70
N ASP A 71 -32.35 -1.89 -11.51
CA ASP A 71 -32.11 -0.89 -12.57
C ASP A 71 -30.62 -0.51 -12.73
N ILE A 72 -29.70 -1.28 -12.14
CA ILE A 72 -28.26 -0.98 -12.11
C ILE A 72 -27.66 -0.67 -13.49
N GLN A 73 -28.10 -1.37 -14.54
CA GLN A 73 -27.62 -1.13 -15.90
C GLN A 73 -27.96 0.29 -16.40
N SER A 74 -29.18 0.76 -16.11
CA SER A 74 -29.62 2.11 -16.47
C SER A 74 -28.83 3.18 -15.72
N LEU A 75 -28.56 2.94 -14.43
CA LEU A 75 -27.77 3.84 -13.60
C LEU A 75 -26.32 3.92 -14.08
N GLU A 76 -25.67 2.79 -14.36
CA GLU A 76 -24.29 2.76 -14.86
C GLU A 76 -24.16 3.37 -16.28
N ASN A 77 -25.21 3.30 -17.10
CA ASN A 77 -25.26 4.02 -18.38
C ASN A 77 -25.24 5.54 -18.15
N LYS A 78 -26.07 6.05 -17.23
CA LYS A 78 -26.05 7.47 -16.84
C LYS A 78 -24.68 7.87 -16.28
N VAL A 79 -24.09 7.09 -15.37
CA VAL A 79 -22.74 7.36 -14.85
C VAL A 79 -21.72 7.49 -15.99
N SER A 80 -21.82 6.62 -17.00
CA SER A 80 -20.92 6.65 -18.16
C SER A 80 -21.12 7.87 -19.05
N GLU A 81 -22.36 8.31 -19.23
CA GLU A 81 -22.73 9.54 -19.95
C GLU A 81 -22.15 10.78 -19.25
N TYR A 82 -22.37 10.92 -17.95
CA TYR A 82 -21.82 12.03 -17.17
C TYR A 82 -20.28 12.02 -17.15
N LEU A 83 -19.67 10.84 -16.99
CA LEU A 83 -18.22 10.69 -17.07
C LEU A 83 -17.69 11.20 -18.42
N HIS A 84 -18.36 10.82 -19.51
CA HIS A 84 -18.01 11.26 -20.85
C HIS A 84 -18.11 12.78 -21.00
N HIS A 85 -19.21 13.40 -20.56
CA HIS A 85 -19.38 14.85 -20.65
C HIS A 85 -18.34 15.61 -19.83
N LEU A 86 -18.03 15.18 -18.62
CA LEU A 86 -17.02 15.82 -17.77
C LEU A 86 -15.62 15.75 -18.40
N ILE A 87 -15.28 14.62 -19.03
CA ILE A 87 -14.02 14.49 -19.77
C ILE A 87 -14.00 15.46 -20.97
N VAL A 88 -15.06 15.50 -21.78
CA VAL A 88 -15.13 16.39 -22.96
C VAL A 88 -15.05 17.85 -22.57
N ILE A 89 -15.76 18.27 -21.52
CA ILE A 89 -15.72 19.65 -21.02
C ILE A 89 -14.31 20.01 -20.55
N GLY A 90 -13.65 19.12 -19.79
CA GLY A 90 -12.28 19.32 -19.34
C GLY A 90 -11.31 19.48 -20.51
N LEU A 91 -11.35 18.55 -21.48
CA LEU A 91 -10.48 18.57 -22.65
C LEU A 91 -10.70 19.82 -23.53
N ASN A 92 -11.97 20.18 -23.81
CA ASN A 92 -12.30 21.39 -24.59
C ASN A 92 -11.91 22.68 -23.85
N GLY A 93 -11.90 22.65 -22.53
CA GLY A 93 -11.39 23.74 -21.68
C GLY A 93 -9.86 23.78 -21.56
N ASN A 94 -9.13 23.01 -22.38
CA ASN A 94 -7.67 22.84 -22.31
C ASN A 94 -7.16 22.43 -20.91
N LYS A 95 -7.93 21.60 -20.20
CA LYS A 95 -7.53 21.03 -18.90
C LYS A 95 -6.84 19.69 -19.07
N LYS A 96 -5.95 19.37 -18.13
CA LYS A 96 -5.43 18.02 -17.89
C LYS A 96 -6.51 17.22 -17.15
N VAL A 97 -7.06 16.21 -17.81
CA VAL A 97 -8.12 15.37 -17.25
C VAL A 97 -7.52 14.08 -16.69
N ILE A 98 -7.66 13.86 -15.38
CA ILE A 98 -7.28 12.62 -14.71
C ILE A 98 -8.55 11.80 -14.47
N VAL A 99 -8.57 10.56 -14.94
CA VAL A 99 -9.67 9.63 -14.72
C VAL A 99 -9.30 8.62 -13.64
N ASP A 100 -9.84 8.83 -12.45
CA ASP A 100 -9.63 7.99 -11.26
C ASP A 100 -10.69 6.89 -11.16
N ASN A 101 -10.52 5.85 -11.98
CA ASN A 101 -11.24 4.59 -11.88
C ASN A 101 -10.23 3.44 -11.79
N THR A 102 -10.67 2.21 -11.52
CA THR A 102 -9.76 1.05 -11.42
C THR A 102 -9.17 0.59 -12.75
N HIS A 103 -9.94 0.70 -13.84
CA HIS A 103 -9.56 0.32 -15.21
C HIS A 103 -8.88 -1.06 -15.33
N LEU A 104 -9.54 -2.11 -14.86
CA LEU A 104 -8.96 -3.47 -14.74
C LEU A 104 -9.21 -4.39 -15.96
N LYS A 105 -9.60 -3.84 -17.12
CA LYS A 105 -9.82 -4.60 -18.36
C LYS A 105 -9.32 -3.79 -19.54
N LEU A 106 -8.76 -4.47 -20.55
CA LEU A 106 -8.24 -3.81 -21.73
C LEU A 106 -9.33 -3.02 -22.47
N SER A 107 -10.51 -3.60 -22.65
CA SER A 107 -11.66 -2.94 -23.28
C SER A 107 -12.11 -1.66 -22.57
N TYR A 108 -11.83 -1.51 -21.26
CA TYR A 108 -12.13 -0.27 -20.54
C TYR A 108 -11.13 0.84 -20.89
N LEU A 109 -9.87 0.50 -21.13
CA LEU A 109 -8.85 1.45 -21.58
C LEU A 109 -9.09 1.87 -23.03
N GLU A 110 -9.37 0.90 -23.90
CA GLU A 110 -9.62 1.14 -25.33
C GLU A 110 -10.79 2.11 -25.57
N HIS A 111 -11.78 2.11 -24.67
CA HIS A 111 -12.93 3.02 -24.74
C HIS A 111 -12.53 4.51 -24.74
N TYR A 112 -11.34 4.86 -24.24
CA TYR A 112 -10.86 6.25 -24.22
C TYR A 112 -10.18 6.67 -25.54
N HIS A 113 -9.88 5.75 -26.47
CA HIS A 113 -9.35 6.12 -27.79
C HIS A 113 -10.29 7.02 -28.58
N LYS A 114 -11.61 6.93 -28.31
CA LYS A 114 -12.63 7.78 -28.94
C LYS A 114 -12.42 9.28 -28.74
N TYR A 115 -11.66 9.69 -27.72
CA TYR A 115 -11.37 11.11 -27.47
C TYR A 115 -10.27 11.66 -28.38
N ASN A 116 -9.49 10.79 -29.05
CA ASN A 116 -8.43 11.16 -29.99
C ASN A 116 -7.45 12.21 -29.45
N VAL A 117 -7.09 12.11 -28.17
CA VAL A 117 -6.12 12.99 -27.51
C VAL A 117 -4.93 12.17 -26.98
N PRO A 118 -3.75 12.79 -26.84
CA PRO A 118 -2.62 12.19 -26.13
C PRO A 118 -3.03 11.66 -24.76
N THR A 119 -3.03 10.34 -24.62
CA THR A 119 -3.44 9.64 -23.40
C THR A 119 -2.23 9.04 -22.71
N ARG A 120 -2.11 9.29 -21.41
CA ARG A 120 -1.11 8.70 -20.51
C ARG A 120 -1.75 7.61 -19.65
N LEU A 121 -1.10 6.46 -19.54
CA LEU A 121 -1.47 5.43 -18.59
C LEU A 121 -0.54 5.50 -17.37
N ILE A 122 -1.14 5.54 -16.17
CA ILE A 122 -0.40 5.42 -14.91
C ILE A 122 -0.86 4.16 -14.19
N ILE A 123 0.01 3.16 -14.12
CA ILE A 123 -0.28 1.85 -13.53
C ILE A 123 0.32 1.79 -12.12
N LEU A 124 -0.53 1.59 -11.12
CA LEU A 124 -0.12 1.38 -9.73
C LEU A 124 -0.05 -0.11 -9.46
N ASN A 125 1.15 -0.66 -9.61
CA ASN A 125 1.45 -2.07 -9.40
C ASN A 125 1.79 -2.32 -7.93
N GLN A 126 0.79 -2.78 -7.18
CA GLN A 126 0.88 -3.04 -5.74
C GLN A 126 0.61 -4.50 -5.42
N ASP A 127 1.24 -4.97 -4.34
CA ASP A 127 0.96 -6.29 -3.80
C ASP A 127 -0.48 -6.38 -3.28
N LEU A 128 -1.06 -7.58 -3.42
CA LEU A 128 -2.40 -7.88 -2.91
C LEU A 128 -2.50 -7.58 -1.42
N GLU A 129 -1.50 -8.00 -0.64
CA GLU A 129 -1.50 -7.80 0.81
C GLU A 129 -1.47 -6.31 1.17
N PHE A 130 -0.65 -5.51 0.47
CA PHE A 130 -0.63 -4.06 0.65
C PHE A 130 -2.00 -3.42 0.36
N CYS A 131 -2.69 -3.85 -0.69
CA CYS A 131 -4.00 -3.30 -1.04
C CYS A 131 -5.08 -3.71 -0.03
N LEU A 132 -5.05 -4.96 0.46
CA LEU A 132 -5.91 -5.44 1.54
C LEU A 132 -5.64 -4.68 2.84
N ASP A 133 -4.36 -4.46 3.15
CA ASP A 133 -3.91 -3.69 4.30
C ASP A 133 -4.42 -2.25 4.25
N ASN A 134 -4.32 -1.59 3.10
CA ASN A 134 -4.81 -0.23 2.93
C ASN A 134 -6.34 -0.19 3.02
N ASP A 135 -7.05 -1.12 2.38
CA ASP A 135 -8.51 -1.17 2.45
C ASP A 135 -9.00 -1.36 3.89
N SER A 136 -8.30 -2.16 4.69
CA SER A 136 -8.65 -2.37 6.11
C SER A 136 -8.58 -1.11 6.97
N GLN A 137 -7.73 -0.14 6.58
CA GLN A 137 -7.50 1.13 7.27
C GLN A 137 -8.38 2.27 6.75
N ARG A 138 -8.99 2.10 5.58
CA ARG A 138 -9.92 3.10 5.08
C ARG A 138 -11.16 3.09 5.97
N GLU A 139 -11.65 4.29 6.28
CA GLU A 139 -12.98 4.48 6.86
C GLU A 139 -14.05 3.75 6.02
N ARG A 140 -13.81 3.69 4.70
CA ARG A 140 -14.63 3.02 3.69
C ARG A 140 -13.92 1.78 3.15
N LYS A 141 -14.44 0.58 3.40
CA LYS A 141 -13.82 -0.70 3.01
C LYS A 141 -14.54 -1.33 1.82
N VAL A 142 -13.78 -1.77 0.83
CA VAL A 142 -14.29 -2.47 -0.36
C VAL A 142 -14.45 -3.97 -0.09
N GLY A 143 -13.62 -4.53 0.78
CA GLY A 143 -13.70 -5.93 1.23
C GLY A 143 -12.77 -6.88 0.49
N LYS A 144 -12.28 -7.88 1.23
CA LYS A 144 -11.23 -8.81 0.82
C LYS A 144 -11.54 -9.55 -0.48
N GLU A 145 -12.77 -10.07 -0.62
CA GLU A 145 -13.15 -10.86 -1.80
C GLU A 145 -13.24 -10.02 -3.07
N VAL A 146 -13.69 -8.76 -2.96
CA VAL A 146 -13.71 -7.82 -4.08
C VAL A 146 -12.28 -7.47 -4.50
N ILE A 147 -11.39 -7.20 -3.55
CA ILE A 147 -9.99 -6.86 -3.85
C ILE A 147 -9.24 -8.04 -4.50
N LYS A 148 -9.45 -9.27 -4.01
CA LYS A 148 -8.90 -10.47 -4.66
C LYS A 148 -9.38 -10.61 -6.10
N LYS A 149 -10.69 -10.42 -6.34
CA LYS A 149 -11.26 -10.45 -7.69
C LYS A 149 -10.63 -9.39 -8.59
N GLN A 150 -10.50 -8.16 -8.09
CA GLN A 150 -9.84 -7.07 -8.80
C GLN A 150 -8.37 -7.38 -9.10
N PHE A 151 -7.65 -8.01 -8.17
CA PHE A 151 -6.25 -8.38 -8.36
C PHE A 151 -6.06 -9.43 -9.45
N ASN A 152 -6.97 -10.40 -9.55
CA ASN A 152 -6.96 -11.36 -10.65
C ASN A 152 -7.23 -10.66 -12.00
N GLN A 153 -8.20 -9.75 -12.05
CA GLN A 153 -8.46 -8.94 -13.25
C GLN A 153 -7.25 -8.08 -13.64
N TYR A 154 -6.58 -7.48 -12.66
CA TYR A 154 -5.35 -6.73 -12.86
C TYR A 154 -4.25 -7.59 -13.49
N LYS A 155 -4.04 -8.81 -12.99
CA LYS A 155 -3.06 -9.75 -13.59
C LYS A 155 -3.38 -10.05 -15.05
N THR A 156 -4.65 -10.34 -15.36
CA THR A 156 -5.10 -10.56 -16.74
C THR A 156 -4.81 -9.33 -17.61
N LEU A 157 -5.19 -8.14 -17.15
CA LEU A 157 -4.90 -6.89 -17.85
C LEU A 157 -3.40 -6.70 -18.11
N MET A 158 -2.54 -6.95 -17.12
CA MET A 158 -1.09 -6.80 -17.28
C MET A 158 -0.55 -7.75 -18.35
N ASN A 159 -1.06 -8.99 -18.42
CA ASN A 159 -0.72 -9.92 -19.50
C ASN A 159 -1.20 -9.40 -20.86
N ASP A 160 -2.45 -8.92 -20.94
CA ASP A 160 -3.02 -8.37 -22.18
C ASP A 160 -2.19 -7.17 -22.69
N LEU A 161 -1.81 -6.25 -21.80
CA LEU A 161 -0.99 -5.08 -22.15
C LEU A 161 0.38 -5.47 -22.71
N VAL A 162 1.00 -6.54 -22.18
CA VAL A 162 2.26 -7.09 -22.67
C VAL A 162 2.08 -7.77 -24.02
N LEU A 163 1.07 -8.64 -24.16
CA LEU A 163 0.79 -9.41 -25.38
C LEU A 163 0.40 -8.52 -26.56
N HIS A 164 -0.42 -7.50 -26.33
CA HIS A 164 -0.87 -6.57 -27.37
C HIS A 164 0.19 -5.55 -27.76
N LYS A 165 1.40 -5.58 -27.16
CA LYS A 165 2.45 -4.57 -27.36
C LYS A 165 1.91 -3.15 -27.30
N ILE A 166 0.96 -2.87 -26.40
CA ILE A 166 0.40 -1.52 -26.22
C ILE A 166 1.51 -0.53 -25.80
N PHE A 167 2.60 -1.04 -25.23
CA PHE A 167 3.84 -0.30 -25.00
C PHE A 167 4.59 0.15 -26.28
N MET A 168 4.24 -0.39 -27.46
CA MET A 168 4.88 -0.12 -28.75
C MET A 168 3.95 0.52 -29.78
N ASP A 169 2.63 0.48 -29.58
CA ASP A 169 1.68 1.11 -30.49
C ASP A 169 1.47 2.57 -30.07
N ASN A 170 1.58 3.52 -31.00
CA ASN A 170 1.60 4.98 -30.74
C ASN A 170 0.28 5.56 -30.17
N SER A 171 -0.66 4.71 -29.77
CA SER A 171 -1.98 5.08 -29.26
C SER A 171 -1.93 5.71 -27.85
N TYR A 172 -0.89 5.42 -27.07
CA TYR A 172 -0.61 6.06 -25.79
C TYR A 172 0.71 6.81 -25.86
N LYS A 173 0.72 8.10 -25.47
CA LYS A 173 1.94 8.94 -25.50
C LYS A 173 2.93 8.63 -24.36
N GLY A 174 2.62 7.64 -23.52
CA GLY A 174 3.51 7.15 -22.47
C GLY A 174 2.77 6.25 -21.46
N VAL A 175 3.46 5.22 -21.00
CA VAL A 175 3.02 4.36 -19.89
C VAL A 175 4.00 4.57 -18.73
N THR A 176 3.48 4.97 -17.58
CA THR A 176 4.25 5.06 -16.34
C THR A 176 3.79 3.95 -15.39
N ILE A 177 4.72 3.06 -15.03
CA ILE A 177 4.44 1.98 -14.07
C ILE A 177 5.11 2.36 -12.74
N TYR A 178 4.30 2.48 -11.70
CA TYR A 178 4.81 2.59 -10.33
C TYR A 178 4.74 1.22 -9.67
N LYS A 179 5.90 0.61 -9.43
CA LYS A 179 6.02 -0.60 -8.59
C LYS A 179 6.18 -0.15 -7.14
N ASN A 180 5.44 -0.75 -6.22
CA ASN A 180 5.54 -0.49 -4.78
C ASN A 180 5.37 1.01 -4.43
N TYR A 181 4.33 1.64 -5.00
CA TYR A 181 4.01 3.06 -4.76
C TYR A 181 3.45 3.24 -3.34
N GLU A 182 4.32 3.30 -2.35
CA GLU A 182 3.89 3.57 -0.99
C GLU A 182 3.47 5.03 -0.88
N PHE A 183 2.32 5.29 -0.25
CA PHE A 183 2.01 6.64 0.19
C PHE A 183 3.05 7.00 1.22
N LYS A 184 4.05 7.77 0.78
CA LYS A 184 4.77 8.69 1.66
C LYS A 184 3.71 9.65 2.23
N THR A 185 3.02 9.21 3.28
CA THR A 185 2.61 10.09 4.37
C THR A 185 3.84 10.90 4.71
N LYS A 186 3.75 12.23 4.65
CA LYS A 186 4.83 13.22 4.89
C LYS A 186 6.18 12.58 5.17
N VAL A 187 7.09 12.68 4.20
CA VAL A 187 8.49 12.24 4.31
C VAL A 187 9.07 12.64 5.66
N ASP A 188 9.02 11.74 6.64
CA ASP A 188 10.13 11.63 7.57
C ASP A 188 11.29 11.21 6.69
N LYS A 189 12.32 12.06 6.63
CA LYS A 189 13.60 11.65 6.03
C LYS A 189 13.98 10.32 6.69
N LYS A 190 14.50 9.37 5.90
CA LYS A 190 15.10 8.14 6.45
C LYS A 190 15.95 8.54 7.65
N ILE A 191 15.80 7.80 8.74
CA ILE A 191 16.47 8.09 9.99
C ILE A 191 17.97 7.94 9.74
N ILE A 192 18.71 9.02 9.99
CA ILE A 192 20.16 9.02 9.98
C ILE A 192 20.58 8.73 11.40
N GLN A 193 21.12 7.53 11.63
CA GLN A 193 21.55 7.11 12.96
C GLN A 193 22.89 7.76 13.32
N ASN A 194 23.07 8.09 14.60
CA ASN A 194 24.34 8.53 15.16
C ASN A 194 25.17 7.31 15.57
N ASP A 195 26.30 7.08 14.91
CA ASP A 195 27.19 5.92 15.12
C ASP A 195 27.98 5.98 16.44
N LEU A 196 27.92 7.11 17.16
CA LEU A 196 28.50 7.28 18.50
C LEU A 196 27.61 6.75 19.62
N LEU A 197 26.34 6.45 19.33
CA LEU A 197 25.41 5.92 20.32
C LEU A 197 25.70 4.44 20.62
N PRO A 198 25.34 3.93 21.82
CA PRO A 198 25.45 2.52 22.13
C PRO A 198 24.74 1.66 21.07
N LYS A 199 25.42 0.61 20.62
CA LYS A 199 24.87 -0.26 19.59
C LYS A 199 23.76 -1.14 20.11
N ALA A 200 22.76 -1.40 19.28
CA ALA A 200 21.59 -2.20 19.62
C ALA A 200 21.12 -3.07 18.44
N ILE A 201 20.36 -4.11 18.77
CA ILE A 201 19.51 -4.84 17.84
C ILE A 201 18.07 -4.86 18.35
N ILE A 202 17.12 -4.96 17.43
CA ILE A 202 15.70 -5.15 17.74
C ILE A 202 15.26 -6.51 17.19
N CYS A 203 14.53 -7.31 17.95
CA CYS A 203 14.07 -8.63 17.52
C CYS A 203 12.60 -8.86 17.87
N ASP A 204 11.85 -9.40 16.91
CA ASP A 204 10.47 -9.84 17.10
C ASP A 204 10.36 -11.21 17.78
N ILE A 205 9.17 -11.52 18.31
CA ILE A 205 8.87 -12.83 18.90
C ILE A 205 8.12 -13.73 17.91
N ASP A 206 6.85 -13.47 17.64
CA ASP A 206 5.98 -14.41 16.92
C ASP A 206 6.37 -14.48 15.43
N GLY A 207 6.78 -15.67 14.97
CA GLY A 207 7.31 -15.86 13.61
C GLY A 207 8.84 -15.68 13.52
N CYS A 208 9.45 -15.09 14.55
CA CYS A 208 10.88 -14.82 14.62
C CYS A 208 11.58 -15.63 15.74
N LEU A 209 11.62 -15.19 17.00
CA LEU A 209 12.13 -16.01 18.11
C LEU A 209 11.25 -17.23 18.42
N ALA A 210 9.95 -17.10 18.23
CA ALA A 210 8.96 -18.11 18.56
C ALA A 210 8.28 -18.62 17.29
N LYS A 211 8.17 -19.93 17.18
CA LYS A 211 7.27 -20.60 16.25
C LYS A 211 6.03 -21.03 17.02
N MET A 212 4.87 -20.53 16.59
CA MET A 212 3.61 -20.87 17.22
C MET A 212 3.33 -22.38 17.10
N SER A 213 3.17 -23.05 18.24
CA SER A 213 2.83 -24.47 18.36
C SER A 213 1.41 -24.61 18.91
N ASP A 214 0.52 -25.22 18.12
CA ASP A 214 -0.85 -25.62 18.55
C ASP A 214 -1.69 -24.54 19.28
N ARG A 215 -1.50 -23.26 18.92
CA ARG A 215 -2.37 -22.15 19.35
C ARG A 215 -2.71 -21.22 18.20
N SER A 216 -3.88 -20.59 18.30
CA SER A 216 -4.26 -19.46 17.45
C SER A 216 -3.54 -18.17 17.89
N PRO A 217 -3.40 -17.17 16.99
CA PRO A 217 -2.67 -15.93 17.28
C PRO A 217 -3.18 -15.13 18.48
N TYR A 218 -4.42 -15.34 18.92
CA TYR A 218 -5.06 -14.59 19.99
C TYR A 218 -5.19 -15.38 21.31
N GLU A 219 -4.68 -16.61 21.38
CA GLU A 219 -4.65 -17.42 22.60
C GLU A 219 -3.46 -17.04 23.49
N TRP A 220 -3.54 -15.85 24.08
CA TRP A 220 -2.47 -15.23 24.88
C TRP A 220 -2.05 -16.04 26.11
N ASN A 221 -2.94 -16.85 26.66
CA ASN A 221 -2.66 -17.72 27.80
C ASN A 221 -1.79 -18.95 27.45
N LYS A 222 -1.56 -19.23 26.16
CA LYS A 222 -0.78 -20.37 25.69
C LYS A 222 0.59 -20.00 25.12
N VAL A 223 0.96 -18.72 25.16
CA VAL A 223 2.22 -18.23 24.57
C VAL A 223 3.48 -18.87 25.20
N GLY A 224 3.38 -19.38 26.43
CA GLY A 224 4.46 -20.12 27.09
C GLY A 224 4.77 -21.49 26.49
N ASN A 225 3.93 -21.99 25.58
CA ASN A 225 4.13 -23.29 24.93
C ASN A 225 4.83 -23.19 23.57
N ASP A 226 5.09 -21.97 23.09
CA ASP A 226 5.69 -21.76 21.78
C ASP A 226 7.08 -22.40 21.67
N GLU A 227 7.40 -22.91 20.48
CA GLU A 227 8.70 -23.51 20.19
C GLU A 227 9.72 -22.41 19.88
N VAL A 228 10.89 -22.42 20.54
CA VAL A 228 11.95 -21.45 20.25
C VAL A 228 12.64 -21.77 18.92
N GLN A 229 12.87 -20.75 18.11
CA GLN A 229 13.68 -20.86 16.89
C GLN A 229 15.17 -20.67 17.26
N ASP A 230 15.87 -21.77 17.50
CA ASP A 230 17.26 -21.77 18.00
C ASP A 230 18.22 -20.91 17.16
N HIS A 231 18.05 -20.88 15.83
CA HIS A 231 18.91 -20.09 14.96
C HIS A 231 18.75 -18.58 15.19
N ILE A 232 17.53 -18.08 15.44
CA ILE A 232 17.29 -16.68 15.77
C ILE A 232 17.78 -16.39 17.20
N LYS A 233 17.50 -17.28 18.16
CA LYS A 233 18.01 -17.17 19.53
C LYS A 233 19.54 -17.05 19.54
N ASN A 234 20.25 -17.86 18.77
CA ASN A 234 21.70 -17.84 18.70
C ASN A 234 22.23 -16.50 18.16
N ILE A 235 21.56 -15.90 17.17
CA ILE A 235 21.90 -14.56 16.68
C ILE A 235 21.69 -13.51 17.77
N VAL A 236 20.53 -13.53 18.44
CA VAL A 236 20.20 -12.59 19.52
C VAL A 236 21.21 -12.68 20.67
N ASN A 237 21.49 -13.89 21.14
CA ASN A 237 22.42 -14.14 22.23
C ASN A 237 23.85 -13.73 21.85
N PHE A 238 24.27 -13.98 20.60
CA PHE A 238 25.57 -13.52 20.11
C PHE A 238 25.72 -12.01 20.21
N TYR A 239 24.71 -11.23 19.79
CA TYR A 239 24.75 -9.77 19.91
C TYR A 239 24.78 -9.30 21.37
N TYR A 240 23.97 -9.92 22.23
CA TYR A 240 23.99 -9.63 23.66
C TYR A 240 25.38 -9.87 24.28
N GLU A 241 26.00 -11.02 24.01
CA GLU A 241 27.33 -11.40 24.52
C GLU A 241 28.45 -10.49 23.97
N ASN A 242 28.22 -9.86 22.82
CA ASN A 242 29.12 -8.87 22.22
C ASN A 242 28.77 -7.42 22.61
N ASN A 243 28.09 -7.22 23.75
CA ASN A 243 27.76 -5.92 24.34
C ASN A 243 26.84 -5.01 23.49
N TYR A 244 26.05 -5.59 22.58
CA TYR A 244 24.93 -4.85 21.97
C TYR A 244 23.74 -4.86 22.92
N LYS A 245 22.99 -3.77 22.95
CA LYS A 245 21.69 -3.75 23.61
C LYS A 245 20.66 -4.52 22.81
N VAL A 246 19.97 -5.44 23.47
CA VAL A 246 18.97 -6.29 22.82
C VAL A 246 17.58 -5.86 23.26
N PHE A 247 16.83 -5.33 22.29
CA PHE A 247 15.43 -4.96 22.43
C PHE A 247 14.55 -6.05 21.83
N ILE A 248 13.65 -6.59 22.63
CA ILE A 248 12.60 -7.52 22.17
C ILE A 248 11.30 -6.73 22.03
N PHE A 249 10.77 -6.67 20.82
CA PHE A 249 9.47 -6.06 20.54
C PHE A 249 8.47 -7.15 20.20
N THR A 250 7.27 -7.11 20.77
CA THR A 250 6.23 -8.10 20.48
C THR A 250 4.87 -7.48 20.23
N GLY A 251 4.17 -8.05 19.23
CA GLY A 251 2.78 -7.73 18.94
C GLY A 251 1.77 -8.37 19.92
N ARG A 252 2.23 -9.22 20.84
CA ARG A 252 1.40 -9.85 21.87
C ARG A 252 0.72 -8.82 22.76
N ASP A 253 -0.53 -9.08 23.14
CA ASP A 253 -1.27 -8.21 24.05
C ASP A 253 -0.57 -8.12 25.42
N GLY A 254 -0.57 -6.93 26.02
CA GLY A 254 0.03 -6.68 27.32
C GLY A 254 -0.46 -7.63 28.42
N SER A 255 -1.64 -8.21 28.27
CA SER A 255 -2.20 -9.17 29.23
C SER A 255 -1.37 -10.45 29.37
N CYS A 256 -0.44 -10.72 28.45
CA CYS A 256 0.49 -11.86 28.53
C CYS A 256 1.96 -11.45 28.60
N PHE A 257 2.25 -10.22 29.04
CA PHE A 257 3.61 -9.71 29.19
C PHE A 257 4.46 -10.61 30.10
N GLU A 258 3.97 -10.92 31.31
CA GLU A 258 4.69 -11.76 32.28
C GLU A 258 4.96 -13.17 31.75
N LEU A 259 3.96 -13.78 31.09
CA LEU A 259 4.12 -15.10 30.46
C LEU A 259 5.14 -15.08 29.33
N THR A 260 5.16 -14.00 28.54
CA THR A 260 6.12 -13.82 27.44
C THR A 260 7.53 -13.60 27.98
N GLU A 261 7.68 -12.81 29.05
CA GLU A 261 8.98 -12.59 29.69
C GLU A 261 9.52 -13.90 30.28
N GLN A 262 8.66 -14.67 30.96
CA GLN A 262 9.06 -15.97 31.51
C GLN A 262 9.45 -16.95 30.40
N TRP A 263 8.71 -16.99 29.29
CA TRP A 263 9.06 -17.84 28.14
C TRP A 263 10.43 -17.51 27.56
N LEU A 264 10.79 -16.22 27.44
CA LEU A 264 12.13 -15.80 26.99
C LEU A 264 13.22 -16.29 27.95
N LYS A 265 12.99 -16.18 29.26
CA LYS A 265 13.92 -16.64 30.32
C LYS A 265 14.10 -18.16 30.28
N ASP A 266 13.01 -18.91 30.20
CA ASP A 266 13.00 -20.38 30.17
C ASP A 266 13.72 -20.93 28.93
N ASN A 267 13.61 -20.24 27.79
CA ASN A 267 14.30 -20.58 26.55
C ASN A 267 15.74 -20.01 26.46
N ASN A 268 16.23 -19.37 27.52
CA ASN A 268 17.55 -18.77 27.61
C ASN A 268 17.84 -17.75 26.49
N VAL A 269 16.84 -16.95 26.12
CA VAL A 269 17.01 -15.78 25.25
C VAL A 269 17.54 -14.63 26.10
N LYS A 270 18.68 -14.05 25.72
CA LYS A 270 19.30 -12.92 26.42
C LYS A 270 18.76 -11.62 25.85
N PHE A 271 18.27 -10.72 26.71
CA PHE A 271 17.73 -9.43 26.32
C PHE A 271 17.90 -8.39 27.43
N ASP A 272 17.94 -7.11 27.05
CA ASP A 272 17.96 -5.98 28.00
C ASP A 272 16.54 -5.43 28.24
N TYR A 273 15.74 -5.37 27.18
CA TYR A 273 14.41 -4.75 27.21
C TYR A 273 13.36 -5.60 26.49
N LEU A 274 12.18 -5.69 27.08
CA LEU A 274 11.00 -6.30 26.48
C LEU A 274 9.89 -5.26 26.40
N PHE A 275 9.40 -5.01 25.18
CA PHE A 275 8.26 -4.11 24.92
C PHE A 275 7.15 -4.88 24.23
N SER A 276 5.94 -4.77 24.76
CA SER A 276 4.73 -5.32 24.17
C SER A 276 3.77 -4.23 23.74
N ARG A 277 2.77 -4.63 22.97
CA ARG A 277 1.54 -3.87 22.77
C ARG A 277 0.85 -3.62 24.11
N LYS A 278 0.25 -2.44 24.26
CA LYS A 278 -0.60 -2.09 25.42
C LYS A 278 -1.87 -2.96 25.42
N GLU A 279 -2.37 -3.32 26.60
CA GLU A 279 -3.57 -4.15 26.71
C GLU A 279 -4.74 -3.58 25.88
N LYS A 280 -5.39 -4.45 25.11
CA LYS A 280 -6.55 -4.14 24.26
C LYS A 280 -6.28 -3.16 23.12
N ASP A 281 -5.04 -2.74 22.89
CA ASP A 281 -4.70 -1.95 21.71
C ASP A 281 -4.85 -2.82 20.46
N GLN A 282 -5.75 -2.45 19.54
CA GLN A 282 -6.03 -3.21 18.32
C GLN A 282 -5.36 -2.60 17.07
N ARG A 283 -4.46 -1.62 17.24
CA ARG A 283 -3.73 -0.99 16.12
C ARG A 283 -2.79 -1.99 15.43
N LYS A 284 -2.34 -1.68 14.21
CA LYS A 284 -1.42 -2.56 13.48
C LYS A 284 -0.09 -2.70 14.21
N ASP A 285 0.51 -3.87 14.08
CA ASP A 285 1.80 -4.19 14.66
C ASP A 285 2.91 -3.21 14.23
N SER A 286 2.91 -2.80 12.95
CA SER A 286 3.85 -1.81 12.44
C SER A 286 3.71 -0.44 13.11
N ILE A 287 2.49 -0.01 13.43
CA ILE A 287 2.24 1.28 14.10
C ILE A 287 2.76 1.23 15.53
N ILE A 288 2.48 0.14 16.24
CA ILE A 288 2.89 -0.04 17.64
C ILE A 288 4.42 -0.18 17.72
N LYS A 289 5.03 -0.99 16.87
CA LYS A 289 6.48 -1.17 16.85
C LYS A 289 7.21 0.12 16.45
N GLU A 290 6.65 0.92 15.54
CA GLU A 290 7.19 2.24 15.24
C GLU A 290 7.08 3.20 16.43
N GLU A 291 5.94 3.24 17.12
CA GLU A 291 5.74 4.01 18.35
C GLU A 291 6.78 3.61 19.42
N LEU A 292 6.91 2.31 19.70
CA LEU A 292 7.88 1.77 20.66
C LEU A 292 9.32 2.12 20.30
N PHE A 293 9.68 2.02 19.01
CA PHE A 293 11.01 2.38 18.54
C PHE A 293 11.29 3.86 18.74
N ARG A 294 10.35 4.74 18.36
CA ARG A 294 10.52 6.19 18.49
C ARG A 294 10.60 6.63 19.95
N GLU A 295 9.83 6.00 20.83
CA GLU A 295 9.79 6.35 22.25
C GLU A 295 11.00 5.84 23.04
N ASN A 296 11.52 4.65 22.71
CA ASN A 296 12.47 3.94 23.59
C ASN A 296 13.86 3.75 22.98
N VAL A 297 14.00 3.86 21.66
CA VAL A 297 15.24 3.50 20.96
C VAL A 297 15.81 4.66 20.15
N LEU A 298 14.95 5.37 19.41
CA LEU A 298 15.34 6.51 18.59
C LEU A 298 16.08 7.55 19.45
N ASP A 299 17.16 8.10 18.89
CA ASP A 299 18.07 9.07 19.51
C ASP A 299 18.91 8.56 20.70
N ASN A 300 18.63 7.36 21.23
CA ASN A 300 19.38 6.77 22.35
C ASN A 300 20.34 5.65 21.92
N TYR A 301 20.09 5.00 20.79
CA TYR A 301 20.87 3.85 20.33
C TYR A 301 21.14 3.90 18.82
N TYR A 302 22.23 3.25 18.42
CA TYR A 302 22.49 2.89 17.03
C TYR A 302 21.97 1.47 16.76
N VAL A 303 20.91 1.33 15.98
CA VAL A 303 20.35 0.03 15.60
C VAL A 303 21.14 -0.56 14.44
N GLU A 304 21.90 -1.62 14.73
CA GLU A 304 22.70 -2.35 13.74
C GLU A 304 21.80 -3.15 12.79
N MET A 305 20.78 -3.80 13.33
CA MET A 305 19.76 -4.51 12.55
C MET A 305 18.47 -4.73 13.33
N VAL A 306 17.40 -4.95 12.58
CA VAL A 306 16.12 -5.42 13.08
C VAL A 306 15.86 -6.83 12.55
N ILE A 307 15.38 -7.73 13.41
CA ILE A 307 15.02 -9.10 13.04
C ILE A 307 13.51 -9.26 13.15
N ASP A 308 12.81 -9.42 12.02
CA ASP A 308 11.34 -9.47 11.95
C ASP A 308 10.90 -10.32 10.74
N ASP A 309 9.82 -11.08 10.87
CA ASP A 309 9.29 -11.97 9.80
C ASP A 309 8.14 -11.32 9.02
N ARG A 310 7.42 -10.36 9.62
CA ARG A 310 6.14 -9.91 9.11
C ARG A 310 6.32 -8.80 8.09
N MET A 311 5.97 -9.07 6.83
CA MET A 311 6.19 -8.14 5.71
C MET A 311 5.70 -6.69 5.92
N GLN A 312 4.56 -6.48 6.59
CA GLN A 312 4.08 -5.12 6.88
C GLN A 312 5.00 -4.36 7.84
N VAL A 313 5.67 -5.06 8.76
CA VAL A 313 6.59 -4.51 9.77
C VAL A 313 7.97 -4.34 9.15
N ILE A 314 8.44 -5.32 8.37
CA ILE A 314 9.66 -5.23 7.57
C ILE A 314 9.63 -4.00 6.64
N ARG A 315 8.51 -3.77 5.93
CA ARG A 315 8.35 -2.57 5.09
C ARG A 315 8.47 -1.29 5.89
N MET A 316 7.84 -1.24 7.07
CA MET A 316 7.94 -0.08 7.97
C MET A 316 9.40 0.18 8.39
N TRP A 317 10.16 -0.84 8.83
CA TRP A 317 11.56 -0.68 9.20
C TRP A 317 12.43 -0.19 8.04
N ASN A 318 12.25 -0.77 6.84
CA ASN A 318 12.96 -0.35 5.63
C ASN A 318 12.63 1.11 5.26
N ASN A 319 11.39 1.55 5.49
CA ASN A 319 10.96 2.93 5.24
C ASN A 319 11.58 3.92 6.22
N LEU A 320 11.78 3.52 7.46
CA LEU A 320 12.56 4.27 8.44
C LEU A 320 14.05 4.30 8.09
N GLY A 321 14.51 3.42 7.18
CA GLY A 321 15.90 3.34 6.74
C GLY A 321 16.76 2.37 7.55
N LEU A 322 16.14 1.50 8.35
CA LEU A 322 16.84 0.48 9.13
C LEU A 322 17.06 -0.79 8.31
N THR A 323 18.18 -1.47 8.59
CA THR A 323 18.50 -2.78 8.00
C THR A 323 17.67 -3.86 8.66
N VAL A 324 17.03 -4.73 7.86
CA VAL A 324 16.19 -5.82 8.36
C VAL A 324 16.73 -7.18 7.92
N LEU A 325 16.94 -8.07 8.88
CA LEU A 325 17.16 -9.50 8.66
C LEU A 325 15.81 -10.23 8.82
N SER A 326 15.36 -10.94 7.80
CA SER A 326 14.10 -11.66 7.83
C SER A 326 14.30 -13.14 7.55
N ASN A 327 13.61 -13.99 8.31
CA ASN A 327 13.50 -15.44 8.04
C ASN A 327 12.31 -15.76 7.11
N ASN A 328 11.63 -14.74 6.56
CA ASN A 328 10.48 -14.94 5.70
C ASN A 328 10.89 -15.63 4.39
N SER A 329 10.25 -16.75 4.08
CA SER A 329 10.55 -17.61 2.93
C SER A 329 10.05 -17.08 1.58
N LEU A 330 9.50 -15.86 1.51
CA LEU A 330 9.04 -15.24 0.27
C LEU A 330 10.18 -14.65 -0.57
N ALA A 331 11.22 -15.44 -0.84
CA ALA A 331 12.13 -15.16 -1.95
C ALA A 331 11.39 -15.48 -3.25
N LYS A 332 10.70 -14.49 -3.83
CA LYS A 332 10.42 -14.53 -5.28
C LYS A 332 11.73 -14.19 -5.96
N GLU A 333 12.24 -15.13 -6.76
CA GLU A 333 13.43 -14.98 -7.60
C GLU A 333 13.41 -13.62 -8.33
N PHE A 334 14.54 -12.92 -8.23
CA PHE A 334 14.77 -11.58 -8.78
C PHE A 334 14.78 -11.56 -10.32
#